data_AF-A0A229S4B3-F1
#
_entry.id   AF-A0A229S4B3-F1
#
_cell.length_a   1.000
_cell.length_b   1.000
_cell.length_c   1.000
_cell.angle_alpha   90.00
_cell.angle_beta   90.00
_cell.angle_gamma   90.00
#
_symmetry.space_group_name_H-M   'P 1'
#
loop_
_entity.id
_entity.type
_entity.pdbx_description
1 polymer ?
#
loop_
_entity_poly.entity_id
_entity_poly.type
_entity_poly.pdbx_seq_one_letter_code
_entity_poly.pdbx_strand_id
1 'polypeptide(L)'
;MVRDPLIPRLVSTTEAAEALGCSRQYVNTLIKEGKLPAAYAGTTLVLAEDTVRRYAAGERFGFPTLLVIGVFDRAADRWVEHARKAVPPDYEMPERVRPEDIGVAAGEPYRVELVDNQGKTLAVKTVDAEAVN
;
A
#
# COMPACT_ATOMS: atom_id res chain seq x y z
N MET A 1 -28.85 23.50 7.12
CA MET A 1 -28.65 22.18 6.49
C MET A 1 -27.63 21.44 7.33
N VAL A 2 -28.05 20.43 8.10
CA VAL A 2 -27.15 19.68 8.99
C VAL A 2 -26.41 18.66 8.11
N ARG A 3 -25.09 18.79 8.00
CA ARG A 3 -24.26 17.76 7.35
C ARG A 3 -24.15 16.58 8.29
N ASP A 4 -24.30 15.37 7.74
CA ASP A 4 -24.00 14.15 8.46
C ASP A 4 -22.50 14.13 8.81
N PRO A 5 -22.12 14.06 10.10
CA PRO A 5 -20.73 14.10 10.52
C PRO A 5 -19.93 12.87 10.09
N LEU A 6 -20.59 11.77 9.67
CA LEU A 6 -19.92 10.55 9.23
C LEU A 6 -19.50 10.61 7.75
N ILE A 7 -20.08 11.49 6.95
CA ILE A 7 -19.74 11.60 5.53
C ILE A 7 -18.52 12.53 5.38
N PRO A 8 -17.36 12.01 4.96
CA PRO A 8 -16.16 12.83 4.80
C PRO A 8 -16.42 13.93 3.77
N ARG A 9 -15.85 15.12 4.02
CA ARG A 9 -15.93 16.21 3.06
C ARG A 9 -15.09 15.85 1.84
N LEU A 10 -15.75 15.80 0.69
CA LEU A 10 -15.10 15.54 -0.60
C LEU A 10 -14.71 16.86 -1.27
N VAL A 11 -13.53 16.86 -1.88
CA VAL A 11 -12.96 17.98 -2.65
C VAL A 11 -12.57 17.52 -4.05
N SER A 12 -12.68 18.42 -5.00
CA SER A 12 -12.21 18.23 -6.37
C SER A 12 -10.69 18.27 -6.45
N THR A 13 -10.14 17.82 -7.59
CA THR A 13 -8.69 17.96 -7.87
C THR A 13 -8.20 19.41 -7.88
N THR A 14 -9.08 20.37 -8.20
CA THR A 14 -8.76 21.80 -8.18
C THR A 14 -8.65 22.31 -6.75
N GLU A 15 -9.65 22.04 -5.90
CA GLU A 15 -9.63 22.41 -4.49
C GLU A 15 -8.47 21.74 -3.74
N ALA A 16 -8.16 20.48 -4.09
CA ALA A 16 -6.99 19.80 -3.54
C ALA A 16 -5.67 20.47 -3.96
N ALA A 17 -5.59 20.96 -5.20
CA ALA A 17 -4.40 21.66 -5.68
C ALA A 17 -4.18 22.99 -4.93
N GLU A 18 -5.26 23.73 -4.68
CA GLU A 18 -5.23 24.95 -3.85
C GLU A 18 -4.79 24.66 -2.42
N ALA A 19 -5.35 23.62 -1.78
CA ALA A 19 -4.98 23.21 -0.44
C ALA A 19 -3.51 22.76 -0.32
N LEU A 20 -2.97 22.16 -1.39
CA LEU A 20 -1.57 21.70 -1.46
C LEU A 20 -0.60 22.78 -1.96
N GLY A 21 -1.09 23.93 -2.41
CA GLY A 21 -0.25 24.97 -3.01
C GLY A 21 0.48 24.51 -4.29
N CYS A 22 -0.14 23.63 -5.08
CA CYS A 22 0.49 23.03 -6.26
C CYS A 22 -0.44 23.09 -7.49
N SER A 23 0.02 22.56 -8.63
CA SER A 23 -0.81 22.54 -9.85
C SER A 23 -1.80 21.36 -9.84
N ARG A 24 -2.97 21.56 -10.46
CA ARG A 24 -3.95 20.47 -10.68
C ARG A 24 -3.35 19.29 -11.44
N GLN A 25 -2.41 19.54 -12.37
CA GLN A 25 -1.73 18.48 -13.09
C GLN A 25 -0.86 17.63 -12.16
N TYR A 26 -0.16 18.27 -11.21
CA TYR A 26 0.63 17.55 -10.21
C TYR A 26 -0.25 16.68 -9.32
N VAL A 27 -1.41 17.18 -8.87
CA VAL A 27 -2.39 16.36 -8.13
C VAL A 27 -2.83 15.14 -8.93
N ASN A 28 -3.13 15.30 -10.22
CA ASN A 28 -3.49 14.17 -11.09
C ASN A 28 -2.34 13.16 -11.24
N THR A 29 -1.09 13.63 -11.29
CA THR A 29 0.09 12.75 -11.27
C THR A 29 0.18 11.98 -9.96
N LEU A 30 -0.01 12.63 -8.81
CA LEU A 30 0.00 11.97 -7.50
C LEU A 30 -1.07 10.88 -7.41
N ILE A 31 -2.27 11.13 -7.95
CA ILE A 31 -3.35 10.15 -7.98
C ILE A 31 -2.98 8.97 -8.89
N LYS A 32 -2.47 9.24 -10.10
CA LYS A 32 -2.05 8.19 -11.05
C LYS A 32 -0.91 7.32 -10.51
N GLU A 33 0.00 7.91 -9.75
CA GLU A 33 1.10 7.20 -9.09
C GLU A 33 0.66 6.53 -7.77
N GLY A 34 -0.62 6.63 -7.39
CA GLY A 34 -1.16 6.08 -6.15
C GLY A 34 -0.64 6.77 -4.89
N LYS A 35 -0.01 7.95 -4.99
CA LYS A 35 0.54 8.67 -3.83
C LYS A 35 -0.53 9.46 -3.07
N LEU A 36 -1.64 9.75 -3.73
CA LEU A 36 -2.77 10.47 -3.15
C LEU A 36 -4.08 9.72 -3.43
N PRO A 37 -4.75 9.20 -2.39
CA PRO A 37 -6.02 8.48 -2.53
C PRO A 37 -7.11 9.35 -3.20
N ALA A 38 -7.74 8.84 -4.25
CA ALA A 38 -8.89 9.44 -4.89
C ALA A 38 -9.89 8.38 -5.33
N ALA A 39 -11.16 8.76 -5.46
CA ALA A 39 -12.25 7.90 -5.91
C ALA A 39 -13.15 8.65 -6.88
N TYR A 40 -13.91 7.90 -7.69
CA TYR A 40 -14.95 8.48 -8.53
C TYR A 40 -16.27 8.55 -7.76
N ALA A 41 -16.85 9.73 -7.66
CA ALA A 41 -18.24 9.95 -7.27
C ALA A 41 -19.06 10.20 -8.54
N GLY A 42 -19.67 9.13 -9.07
CA GLY A 42 -20.25 9.16 -10.41
C GLY A 42 -19.16 9.31 -11.47
N THR A 43 -19.18 10.40 -12.23
CA THR A 43 -18.15 10.72 -13.25
C THR A 43 -17.04 11.64 -12.74
N THR A 44 -17.15 12.14 -11.51
CA THR A 44 -16.23 13.15 -10.98
C THR A 44 -15.20 12.51 -10.07
N LEU A 45 -13.92 12.76 -10.35
CA LEU A 45 -12.83 12.35 -9.48
C LEU A 45 -12.75 13.28 -8.25
N VAL A 46 -12.83 12.69 -7.07
CA VAL A 46 -12.87 13.40 -5.78
C VAL A 46 -11.88 12.81 -4.78
N LEU A 47 -11.47 13.63 -3.84
CA LEU A 47 -10.58 13.26 -2.73
C LEU A 47 -11.27 13.61 -1.41
N ALA A 48 -10.98 12.86 -0.35
CA ALA A 48 -11.38 13.29 0.98
C ALA A 48 -10.49 14.48 1.43
N GLU A 49 -11.10 15.55 1.90
CA GLU A 49 -10.40 16.77 2.31
C GLU A 49 -9.37 16.48 3.43
N ASP A 50 -9.72 15.62 4.39
CA ASP A 50 -8.82 15.22 5.47
C ASP A 50 -7.58 14.51 4.95
N THR A 51 -7.73 13.66 3.92
CA THR A 51 -6.60 13.01 3.24
C THR A 51 -5.68 14.04 2.59
N VAL A 52 -6.25 15.04 1.91
CA VAL A 52 -5.47 16.13 1.29
C VAL A 52 -4.72 16.93 2.35
N ARG A 53 -5.36 17.27 3.47
CA ARG A 53 -4.73 17.99 4.59
C ARG A 53 -3.63 17.18 5.25
N ARG A 54 -3.83 15.89 5.47
CA ARG A 54 -2.81 14.96 5.97
C ARG A 54 -1.61 14.89 5.03
N TYR A 55 -1.85 14.82 3.71
CA TYR A 55 -0.77 14.87 2.72
C TYR A 55 0.02 16.19 2.79
N ALA A 56 -0.69 17.32 2.93
CA ALA A 56 -0.10 18.65 3.10
C ALA A 56 0.76 18.73 4.37
N ALA A 57 0.34 18.05 5.44
CA ALA A 57 1.08 17.93 6.70
C ALA A 57 2.32 16.99 6.60
N GLY A 58 2.61 16.45 5.42
CA GLY A 58 3.78 15.60 5.17
C GLY A 58 3.48 14.11 5.25
N GLU A 59 2.25 13.71 5.52
CA GLU A 59 1.88 12.30 5.49
C GLU A 59 1.97 11.74 4.07
N ARG A 60 2.39 10.48 3.96
CA ARG A 60 2.44 9.76 2.70
C ARG A 60 1.60 8.51 2.82
N PHE A 61 0.65 8.38 1.90
CA PHE A 61 -0.24 7.25 1.84
C PHE A 61 0.43 6.17 1.00
N GLY A 62 0.94 5.17 1.69
CA GLY A 62 1.36 3.93 1.07
C GLY A 62 0.15 3.05 0.87
N PHE A 63 -0.11 2.63 -0.38
CA PHE A 63 -1.01 1.51 -0.61
C PHE A 63 -0.21 0.24 -0.77
N PRO A 64 -0.65 -0.89 -0.19
CA PRO A 64 -0.21 -2.22 -0.58
C PRO A 64 -0.11 -2.33 -2.10
N THR A 65 1.09 -2.62 -2.62
CA THR A 65 1.25 -2.86 -4.07
C THR A 65 1.96 -4.17 -4.36
N LEU A 66 2.87 -4.59 -3.48
CA LEU A 66 3.71 -5.76 -3.73
C LEU A 66 3.85 -6.60 -2.47
N LEU A 67 3.78 -7.91 -2.65
CA LEU A 67 4.41 -8.87 -1.76
C LEU A 67 5.79 -9.19 -2.30
N VAL A 68 6.82 -8.91 -1.51
CA VAL A 68 8.20 -9.35 -1.77
C VAL A 68 8.44 -10.60 -0.95
N ILE A 69 8.70 -11.70 -1.64
CA ILE A 69 8.90 -13.02 -1.04
C ILE A 69 10.39 -13.32 -1.10
N GLY A 70 11.01 -13.42 0.07
CA GLY A 70 12.40 -13.81 0.23
C GLY A 70 12.53 -15.22 0.79
N VAL A 71 13.53 -15.95 0.33
CA VAL A 71 13.97 -17.23 0.89
C VAL A 71 15.32 -17.01 1.56
N PHE A 72 15.56 -17.68 2.67
CA PHE A 72 16.82 -17.54 3.37
C PHE A 72 17.94 -18.31 2.66
N ASP A 73 18.95 -17.59 2.18
CA ASP A 73 20.18 -18.19 1.64
C ASP A 73 21.16 -18.44 2.79
N ARG A 74 21.32 -19.72 3.16
CA ARG A 74 22.25 -20.15 4.22
C ARG A 74 23.71 -19.94 3.87
N ALA A 75 24.08 -19.96 2.59
CA ALA A 75 25.47 -19.78 2.18
C ALA A 75 25.90 -18.31 2.29
N ALA A 76 24.99 -17.39 2.03
CA ALA A 76 25.21 -15.95 2.12
C ALA A 76 24.73 -15.32 3.44
N ASP A 77 24.16 -16.13 4.35
CA ASP A 77 23.58 -15.72 5.63
C ASP A 77 22.62 -14.52 5.51
N ARG A 78 21.76 -14.53 4.48
CA ARG A 78 20.87 -13.41 4.16
C ARG A 78 19.59 -13.85 3.48
N TRP A 79 18.57 -13.01 3.58
CA TRP A 79 17.36 -13.14 2.79
C TRP A 79 17.64 -12.74 1.34
N VAL A 80 17.28 -13.61 0.40
CA VAL A 80 17.37 -13.33 -1.05
C VAL A 80 15.96 -13.29 -1.60
N GLU A 81 15.66 -12.25 -2.38
CA GLU A 81 14.37 -12.13 -3.06
C GLU A 81 14.18 -13.32 -4.01
N HIS A 82 13.11 -14.06 -3.80
CA HIS A 82 12.71 -15.21 -4.62
C HIS A 82 11.64 -14.81 -5.63
N ALA A 83 10.63 -14.04 -5.20
CA ALA A 83 9.53 -13.63 -6.05
C ALA A 83 8.90 -12.31 -5.61
N ARG A 84 8.19 -11.65 -6.54
CA ARG A 84 7.33 -10.50 -6.26
C ARG A 84 5.93 -10.75 -6.83
N LYS A 85 4.91 -10.42 -6.05
CA LYS A 85 3.50 -10.57 -6.45
C LYS A 85 2.77 -9.26 -6.25
N ALA A 86 2.14 -8.76 -7.32
CA ALA A 86 1.28 -7.59 -7.24
C ALA A 86 0.04 -7.90 -6.40
N VAL A 87 -0.33 -6.97 -5.53
CA VAL A 87 -1.52 -7.06 -4.69
C VAL A 87 -2.42 -5.84 -4.88
N PRO A 88 -3.73 -5.98 -4.66
CA PRO A 88 -4.64 -4.85 -4.77
C PRO A 88 -4.40 -3.83 -3.63
N PRO A 89 -4.80 -2.56 -3.81
CA PRO A 89 -4.57 -1.48 -2.83
C PRO A 89 -5.22 -1.67 -1.46
N ASP A 90 -6.21 -2.57 -1.37
CA ASP A 90 -6.92 -2.96 -0.15
C ASP A 90 -6.40 -4.27 0.44
N TYR A 91 -5.28 -4.79 -0.08
CA TYR A 91 -4.71 -6.05 0.40
C TYR A 91 -4.20 -5.93 1.84
N GLU A 92 -4.83 -6.68 2.73
CA GLU A 92 -4.34 -6.90 4.09
C GLU A 92 -3.48 -8.17 4.14
N MET A 93 -2.28 -8.07 4.73
CA MET A 93 -1.42 -9.24 4.91
C MET A 93 -2.12 -10.24 5.84
N PRO A 94 -2.35 -11.49 5.42
CA PRO A 94 -3.00 -12.48 6.28
C PRO A 94 -2.12 -12.80 7.50
N GLU A 95 -2.76 -13.19 8.61
CA GLU A 95 -2.05 -13.53 9.84
C GLU A 95 -1.07 -14.70 9.64
N ARG A 96 -1.47 -15.67 8.81
CA ARG A 96 -0.67 -16.81 8.37
C ARG A 96 -0.57 -16.79 6.86
N VAL A 97 0.66 -16.71 6.34
CA VAL A 97 0.97 -16.87 4.92
C VAL A 97 1.42 -18.30 4.72
N ARG A 98 0.79 -19.09 3.85
CA ARG A 98 1.23 -20.47 3.59
C ARG A 98 2.19 -20.52 2.40
N PRO A 99 3.15 -21.47 2.36
CA PRO A 99 4.09 -21.61 1.24
C PRO A 99 3.37 -21.78 -0.12
N GLU A 100 2.25 -22.50 -0.13
CA GLU A 100 1.40 -22.73 -1.31
C GLU A 100 0.80 -21.44 -1.91
N ASP A 101 0.51 -20.43 -1.09
CA ASP A 101 -0.09 -19.16 -1.53
C ASP A 101 0.92 -18.23 -2.23
N ILE A 102 2.21 -18.45 -1.92
CA ILE A 102 3.34 -17.60 -2.34
C ILE A 102 4.35 -18.34 -3.23
N GLY A 103 4.12 -19.62 -3.53
CA GLY A 103 4.95 -20.41 -4.44
C GLY A 103 6.32 -20.81 -3.88
N VAL A 104 6.45 -20.93 -2.56
CA VAL A 104 7.69 -21.38 -1.89
C VAL A 104 7.55 -22.85 -1.45
N ALA A 105 8.64 -23.60 -1.43
CA ALA A 105 8.64 -24.99 -0.97
C ALA A 105 8.32 -25.09 0.54
N ALA A 106 7.55 -26.10 0.93
CA ALA A 106 7.27 -26.37 2.34
C ALA A 106 8.57 -26.78 3.08
N GLY A 107 8.77 -26.23 4.29
CA GLY A 107 9.92 -26.53 5.15
C GLY A 107 11.15 -25.64 4.93
N GLU A 108 11.13 -24.73 3.95
CA GLU A 108 12.14 -23.68 3.83
C GLU A 108 11.72 -22.43 4.62
N PRO A 109 12.65 -21.75 5.31
CA PRO A 109 12.34 -20.48 5.95
C PRO A 109 12.13 -19.40 4.88
N TYR A 110 11.03 -18.68 5.00
CA TYR A 110 10.65 -17.60 4.08
C TYR A 110 10.26 -16.33 4.82
N ARG A 111 10.43 -15.21 4.13
CA ARG A 111 10.04 -13.88 4.58
C ARG A 111 9.14 -13.25 3.52
N VAL A 112 7.99 -12.74 3.93
CA VAL A 112 7.08 -12.02 3.06
C VAL A 112 6.95 -10.59 3.57
N GLU A 113 7.23 -9.64 2.70
CA GLU A 113 7.10 -8.21 2.97
C GLU A 113 5.98 -7.64 2.13
N LEU A 114 5.01 -6.99 2.77
CA LEU A 114 4.04 -6.15 2.10
C LEU A 114 4.66 -4.78 1.93
N VAL A 115 4.80 -4.34 0.69
CA VAL A 115 5.47 -3.10 0.34
C VAL A 115 4.48 -2.17 -0.35
N ASP A 116 4.59 -0.89 -0.01
CA ASP A 116 3.77 0.14 -0.64
C ASP A 116 4.31 0.60 -2.00
N ASN A 117 3.53 1.45 -2.67
CA ASN A 117 3.91 2.09 -3.94
C ASN A 117 5.16 3.00 -3.84
N GLN A 118 5.70 3.23 -2.65
CA GLN A 118 6.92 4.00 -2.41
C GLN A 118 8.11 3.11 -2.07
N GLY A 119 7.93 1.78 -2.06
CA GLY A 119 8.98 0.84 -1.67
C GLY A 119 9.15 0.71 -0.15
N LYS A 120 8.26 1.30 0.65
CA LYS A 120 8.29 1.19 2.11
C LYS A 120 7.55 -0.07 2.55
N THR A 121 8.17 -0.83 3.44
CA THR A 121 7.57 -2.01 4.05
C THR A 121 6.42 -1.59 4.99
N LEU A 122 5.21 -2.04 4.67
CA LEU A 122 3.99 -1.88 5.46
C LEU A 122 3.83 -2.99 6.51
N ALA A 123 4.18 -4.23 6.16
CA ALA A 123 4.11 -5.38 7.06
C ALA A 123 5.17 -6.43 6.68
N VAL A 124 5.65 -7.19 7.67
CA VAL A 124 6.58 -8.32 7.46
C VAL A 124 6.05 -9.55 8.18
N LYS A 125 6.16 -10.70 7.52
CA LYS A 125 5.94 -12.02 8.12
C LYS A 125 7.14 -12.90 7.81
N THR A 126 7.76 -13.44 8.85
CA THR A 126 8.82 -14.44 8.73
C THR A 126 8.26 -15.75 9.24
N VAL A 127 8.48 -16.81 8.47
CA VAL A 127 8.16 -18.17 8.88
C VAL A 127 9.46 -18.95 8.87
N ASP A 128 9.83 -19.42 10.06
CA ASP A 128 11.00 -20.28 10.22
C ASP A 128 10.70 -21.67 9.65
N ALA A 129 11.77 -22.43 9.38
CA ALA A 129 11.71 -23.75 8.77
C ALA A 129 10.90 -24.80 9.58
N GLU A 130 10.43 -24.48 10.79
CA GLU A 130 9.76 -25.41 11.69
C GLU A 130 8.52 -24.80 12.35
N ALA A 131 7.35 -25.17 11.84
CA ALA A 131 6.27 -25.76 12.65
C ALA A 131 5.29 -26.50 11.73
N VAL A 132 5.81 -27.43 10.90
CA VAL A 132 4.98 -28.52 10.38
C VAL A 132 4.98 -29.58 11.47
N ASN A 133 4.03 -29.48 12.38
CA ASN A 133 3.56 -30.59 13.22
C ASN A 133 2.13 -30.90 12.77
#